data_AF-A0A956WGM4-F1
#
_entry.id   AF-A0A956WGM4-F1
#
_cell.length_a   1.000
_cell.length_b   1.000
_cell.length_c   1.000
_cell.angle_alpha   90.00
_cell.angle_beta   90.00
_cell.angle_gamma   90.00
#
_symmetry.space_group_name_H-M   'P 1'
#
loop_
_entity.id
_entity.type
_entity.pdbx_description
1 polymer ?
#
loop_
_entity_poly.entity_id
_entity_poly.type
_entity_poly.pdbx_seq_one_letter_code
_entity_poly.pdbx_strand_id
1 'polypeptide(L)'
;ETAKLWDQSRFGALEHFVFSTLDEAGRIRLKLLSPLGVGEQVAERYLKATQDRLHVLKDDTATIERIEQQLDLYQEDMQQQFDFHRTRIENIIGKMNARGDEYFDETIRLGRVFDLLKSEKIKLDFQQKVVGDTEKQIDETVDDLIDWMVEQDLRTWQAITDHVDRRRLSAYEDEMIGEISGQFRYDRRALLEAVSR
;
A
#
# COMPACT_ATOMS: atom_id res chain seq x y z
N GLU A 1 -27.38 -11.37 -85.22
CA GLU A 1 -27.75 -10.24 -84.34
C GLU A 1 -27.43 -10.49 -82.87
N THR A 2 -27.72 -11.69 -82.34
CA THR A 2 -27.40 -12.10 -80.96
C THR A 2 -25.94 -11.89 -80.54
N ALA A 3 -24.97 -12.24 -81.39
CA ALA A 3 -23.54 -12.04 -81.09
C ALA A 3 -23.13 -10.56 -80.98
N LYS A 4 -23.76 -9.66 -81.75
CA LYS A 4 -23.53 -8.21 -81.66
C LYS A 4 -24.12 -7.62 -80.39
N LEU A 5 -25.30 -8.08 -79.98
CA LEU A 5 -25.95 -7.66 -78.74
C LEU A 5 -25.17 -8.16 -77.51
N TRP A 6 -24.58 -9.35 -77.58
CA TRP A 6 -23.73 -9.90 -76.54
C TRP A 6 -22.47 -9.07 -76.29
N ASP A 7 -21.77 -8.68 -77.36
CA ASP A 7 -20.56 -7.86 -77.26
C ASP A 7 -20.88 -6.43 -76.79
N GLN A 8 -21.96 -5.81 -77.30
CA GLN A 8 -22.39 -4.47 -76.90
C GLN A 8 -22.90 -4.40 -75.44
N SER A 9 -23.53 -5.47 -74.95
CA SER A 9 -24.06 -5.53 -73.58
C SER A 9 -22.97 -5.72 -72.51
N ARG A 10 -21.72 -5.99 -72.90
CA ARG A 10 -20.59 -6.30 -71.99
C ARG A 10 -20.85 -7.49 -71.03
N PHE A 11 -21.88 -8.27 -71.30
CA PHE A 11 -22.26 -9.39 -70.45
C PHE A 11 -21.17 -10.47 -70.40
N GLY A 12 -20.43 -10.68 -71.50
CA GLY A 12 -19.29 -11.60 -71.51
C GLY A 12 -18.15 -11.20 -70.57
N ALA A 13 -17.90 -9.91 -70.38
CA ALA A 13 -16.88 -9.43 -69.44
C ALA A 13 -17.35 -9.58 -67.98
N LEU A 14 -18.64 -9.36 -67.71
CA LEU A 14 -19.26 -9.62 -66.41
C LEU A 14 -19.29 -11.11 -66.10
N GLU A 15 -19.67 -11.95 -67.06
CA GLU A 15 -19.66 -13.41 -66.95
C GLU A 15 -18.25 -13.90 -66.65
N HIS A 16 -17.25 -13.44 -67.41
CA HIS A 16 -15.88 -13.82 -67.14
C HIS A 16 -15.42 -13.37 -65.75
N PHE A 17 -15.70 -12.12 -65.35
CA PHE A 17 -15.36 -11.62 -64.02
C PHE A 17 -16.05 -12.42 -62.90
N VAL A 18 -17.31 -12.78 -63.08
CA VAL A 18 -18.06 -13.60 -62.12
C VAL A 18 -17.47 -15.01 -62.06
N PHE A 19 -17.22 -15.67 -63.19
CA PHE A 19 -16.69 -17.04 -63.20
C PHE A 19 -15.20 -17.14 -62.86
N SER A 20 -14.40 -16.08 -63.07
CA SER A 20 -12.98 -16.04 -62.72
C SER A 20 -12.72 -15.55 -61.29
N THR A 21 -13.62 -14.72 -60.72
CA THR A 21 -13.46 -14.15 -59.37
C THR A 21 -14.32 -14.89 -58.33
N LEU A 22 -15.44 -15.50 -58.75
CA LEU A 22 -16.26 -16.42 -57.97
C LEU A 22 -16.08 -17.86 -58.48
N ASP A 23 -14.86 -18.23 -58.88
CA ASP A 23 -14.49 -19.63 -58.98
C ASP A 23 -14.58 -20.30 -57.58
N GLU A 24 -14.45 -21.61 -57.53
CA GLU A 24 -14.59 -22.36 -56.26
C GLU A 24 -13.57 -21.90 -55.21
N ALA A 25 -12.35 -21.55 -55.64
CA ALA A 25 -11.28 -21.04 -54.79
C ALA A 25 -11.57 -19.61 -54.27
N GLY A 26 -12.05 -18.70 -55.11
CA GLY A 26 -12.42 -17.32 -54.75
C GLY A 26 -13.62 -17.27 -53.80
N ARG A 27 -14.60 -18.15 -53.97
CA ARG A 27 -15.72 -18.32 -53.02
C ARG A 27 -15.25 -18.83 -51.65
N ILE A 28 -14.31 -19.79 -51.61
CA ILE A 28 -13.73 -20.27 -50.35
C ILE A 28 -12.97 -19.12 -49.67
N ARG A 29 -12.13 -18.39 -50.41
CA ARG A 29 -11.39 -17.24 -49.89
C ARG A 29 -12.30 -16.17 -49.29
N LEU A 30 -13.38 -15.78 -49.99
CA LEU A 30 -14.37 -14.82 -49.49
C LEU A 30 -15.10 -15.33 -48.23
N LYS A 31 -15.49 -16.61 -48.21
CA LYS A 31 -16.13 -17.23 -47.04
C LYS A 31 -15.21 -17.31 -45.83
N LEU A 32 -13.89 -17.37 -46.02
CA LEU A 32 -12.90 -17.39 -44.94
C LEU A 32 -12.45 -15.99 -44.51
N LEU A 33 -12.44 -15.00 -45.41
CA LEU A 33 -12.05 -13.61 -45.09
C LEU A 33 -12.94 -12.97 -44.03
N SER A 34 -14.26 -13.22 -44.07
CA SER A 34 -15.18 -12.65 -43.08
C SER A 34 -14.95 -13.23 -41.66
N PRO A 35 -14.91 -14.56 -41.46
CA PRO A 35 -14.52 -15.15 -40.17
C PRO A 35 -13.11 -14.77 -39.72
N LEU A 36 -12.14 -14.66 -40.63
CA LEU A 36 -10.78 -14.22 -40.30
C LEU A 36 -10.76 -12.76 -39.82
N GLY A 37 -11.46 -11.86 -40.50
CA GLY A 37 -11.57 -10.45 -40.07
C GLY A 37 -12.30 -10.30 -38.72
N VAL A 38 -13.33 -11.12 -38.47
CA VAL A 38 -13.97 -11.17 -37.14
C VAL A 38 -12.98 -11.70 -36.08
N GLY A 39 -12.22 -12.75 -36.42
CA GLY A 39 -11.20 -13.29 -35.53
C GLY A 39 -10.10 -12.28 -35.18
N GLU A 40 -9.62 -11.53 -36.17
CA GLU A 40 -8.64 -10.44 -36.01
C GLU A 40 -9.20 -9.34 -35.11
N GLN A 41 -10.42 -8.85 -35.38
CA GLN A 41 -11.05 -7.81 -34.56
C GLN A 41 -11.26 -8.26 -33.11
N VAL A 42 -11.66 -9.51 -32.89
CA VAL A 42 -11.79 -10.08 -31.54
C VAL A 42 -10.43 -10.18 -30.86
N ALA A 43 -9.39 -10.65 -31.57
CA ALA A 43 -8.04 -10.77 -31.03
C ALA A 43 -7.46 -9.40 -30.65
N GLU A 44 -7.56 -8.40 -31.52
CA GLU A 44 -7.13 -7.02 -31.25
C GLU A 44 -7.84 -6.43 -30.02
N ARG A 45 -9.16 -6.66 -29.92
CA ARG A 45 -9.97 -6.20 -28.79
C ARG A 45 -9.50 -6.80 -27.46
N TYR A 46 -9.29 -8.11 -27.41
CA TYR A 46 -8.83 -8.79 -26.19
C TYR A 46 -7.36 -8.48 -25.87
N LEU A 47 -6.52 -8.29 -26.88
CA LEU A 47 -5.15 -7.85 -26.68
C LEU A 47 -5.10 -6.47 -26.02
N LYS A 48 -5.87 -5.51 -26.53
CA LYS A 48 -5.96 -4.17 -25.94
C LYS A 48 -6.45 -4.23 -24.50
N ALA A 49 -7.56 -4.94 -24.24
CA ALA A 49 -8.08 -5.11 -22.89
C ALA A 49 -7.07 -5.77 -21.93
N THR A 50 -6.22 -6.66 -22.43
CA THR A 50 -5.19 -7.33 -21.62
C THR A 50 -4.02 -6.39 -21.32
N GLN A 51 -3.61 -5.58 -22.29
CA GLN A 51 -2.58 -4.56 -22.12
C GLN A 51 -3.01 -3.49 -21.11
N ASP A 52 -4.26 -3.03 -21.19
CA ASP A 52 -4.82 -2.07 -20.24
C ASP A 52 -4.81 -2.64 -18.80
N ARG A 53 -5.25 -3.90 -18.62
CA ARG A 53 -5.19 -4.58 -17.31
C ARG A 53 -3.77 -4.73 -16.78
N LEU A 54 -2.82 -5.06 -17.65
CA LEU A 54 -1.42 -5.21 -17.26
C LEU A 54 -0.84 -3.88 -16.81
N HIS A 55 -1.20 -2.77 -17.46
CA HIS A 55 -0.79 -1.44 -17.05
C HIS A 55 -1.31 -1.10 -15.65
N VAL A 56 -2.60 -1.34 -15.40
CA VAL A 56 -3.21 -1.11 -14.08
C VAL A 56 -2.51 -1.95 -13.00
N LEU A 57 -2.29 -3.25 -13.25
CA LEU A 57 -1.59 -4.13 -12.30
C LEU A 57 -0.16 -3.67 -12.03
N LYS A 58 0.58 -3.25 -13.07
CA LYS A 58 1.94 -2.73 -12.92
C LYS A 58 1.96 -1.50 -12.00
N ASP A 59 1.01 -0.61 -12.21
CA ASP A 59 0.93 0.59 -11.39
C ASP A 59 0.54 0.21 -9.95
N ASP A 60 -0.38 -0.73 -9.74
CA ASP A 60 -0.76 -1.22 -8.41
C ASP A 60 0.42 -1.85 -7.67
N THR A 61 1.21 -2.70 -8.34
CA THR A 61 2.46 -3.25 -7.80
C THR A 61 3.41 -2.14 -7.37
N ALA A 62 3.62 -1.12 -8.21
CA ALA A 62 4.47 0.01 -7.85
C ALA A 62 3.92 0.83 -6.67
N THR A 63 2.61 0.83 -6.42
CA THR A 63 2.03 1.43 -5.20
C THR A 63 2.28 0.57 -3.98
N ILE A 64 2.12 -0.75 -4.09
CA ILE A 64 2.43 -1.68 -2.99
C ILE A 64 3.90 -1.55 -2.58
N GLU A 65 4.83 -1.54 -3.53
CA GLU A 65 6.26 -1.37 -3.25
C GLU A 65 6.57 -0.07 -2.49
N ARG A 66 5.86 1.04 -2.80
CA ARG A 66 6.03 2.30 -2.08
C ARG A 66 5.45 2.25 -0.66
N ILE A 67 4.32 1.58 -0.48
CA ILE A 67 3.71 1.37 0.85
C ILE A 67 4.63 0.50 1.70
N GLU A 68 5.18 -0.58 1.15
CA GLU A 68 6.15 -1.45 1.84
C GLU A 68 7.37 -0.64 2.29
N GLN A 69 7.95 0.19 1.42
CA GLN A 69 9.06 1.08 1.79
C GLN A 69 8.68 2.08 2.91
N GLN A 70 7.46 2.61 2.90
CA GLN A 70 6.98 3.49 3.97
C GLN A 70 6.82 2.74 5.30
N LEU A 71 6.36 1.49 5.26
CA LEU A 71 6.24 0.65 6.45
C LEU A 71 7.61 0.26 7.03
N ASP A 72 8.60 -0.01 6.18
CA ASP A 72 9.98 -0.26 6.61
C ASP A 72 10.56 0.95 7.33
N LEU A 73 10.42 2.15 6.74
CA LEU A 73 10.87 3.40 7.37
C LEU A 73 10.13 3.67 8.68
N TYR A 74 8.82 3.44 8.72
CA TYR A 74 8.03 3.55 9.93
C TYR A 74 8.57 2.61 11.02
N GLN A 75 8.87 1.36 10.69
CA GLN A 75 9.41 0.39 11.63
C GLN A 75 10.79 0.82 12.16
N GLU A 76 11.67 1.30 11.28
CA GLU A 76 12.99 1.79 11.67
C GLU A 76 12.89 3.00 12.62
N ASP A 77 12.05 3.99 12.28
CA ASP A 77 11.81 5.16 13.12
C ASP A 77 11.25 4.75 14.49
N MET A 78 10.29 3.82 14.51
CA MET A 78 9.70 3.28 15.73
C MET A 78 10.76 2.66 16.65
N GLN A 79 11.64 1.82 16.09
CA GLN A 79 12.71 1.19 16.87
C GLN A 79 13.68 2.22 17.44
N GLN A 80 14.11 3.19 16.63
CA GLN A 80 15.03 4.22 17.07
C GLN A 80 14.44 5.08 18.20
N GLN A 81 13.17 5.46 18.11
CA GLN A 81 12.52 6.23 19.17
C GLN A 81 12.35 5.41 20.44
N PHE A 82 11.92 4.15 20.35
CA PHE A 82 11.86 3.27 21.52
C PHE A 82 13.21 3.17 22.23
N ASP A 83 14.30 2.98 21.48
CA ASP A 83 15.65 2.90 22.04
C ASP A 83 16.09 4.23 22.70
N PHE A 84 15.74 5.37 22.10
CA PHE A 84 16.00 6.68 22.68
C PHE A 84 15.27 6.87 24.02
N HIS A 85 13.96 6.60 24.07
CA HIS A 85 13.16 6.73 25.29
C HIS A 85 13.58 5.72 26.36
N ARG A 86 13.92 4.49 25.96
CA ARG A 86 14.51 3.49 26.86
C ARG A 86 15.80 4.01 27.51
N THR A 87 16.71 4.56 26.71
CA THR A 87 17.98 5.12 27.20
C THR A 87 17.72 6.28 28.18
N ARG A 88 16.71 7.11 27.92
CA ARG A 88 16.30 8.19 28.83
C ARG A 88 15.79 7.63 30.17
N ILE A 89 14.95 6.59 30.17
CA ILE A 89 14.48 5.90 31.39
C ILE A 89 15.65 5.26 32.15
N GLU A 90 16.56 4.56 31.47
CA GLU A 90 17.75 3.96 32.09
C GLU A 90 18.60 5.03 32.80
N ASN A 91 18.76 6.21 32.19
CA ASN A 91 19.46 7.33 32.80
C ASN A 91 18.74 7.90 34.04
N ILE A 92 17.40 7.97 34.00
CA ILE A 92 16.58 8.41 35.15
C ILE A 92 16.76 7.45 36.32
N ILE A 93 16.65 6.14 36.07
CA ILE A 93 16.86 5.09 37.07
C ILE A 93 18.31 5.12 37.59
N GLY A 94 19.29 5.31 36.71
CA GLY A 94 20.70 5.44 37.09
C GLY A 94 20.94 6.59 38.07
N LYS A 95 20.33 7.77 37.82
CA LYS A 95 20.39 8.91 38.74
C LYS A 95 19.71 8.62 40.07
N MET A 96 18.56 7.93 40.05
CA MET A 96 17.87 7.50 41.28
C MET A 96 18.76 6.57 42.11
N ASN A 97 19.39 5.58 41.48
CA ASN A 97 20.32 4.66 42.15
C ASN A 97 21.50 5.41 42.77
N ALA A 98 22.10 6.37 42.05
CA ALA A 98 23.20 7.18 42.58
C ALA A 98 22.79 7.98 43.83
N ARG A 99 21.58 8.58 43.84
CA ARG A 99 21.03 9.24 45.03
C ARG A 99 20.78 8.25 46.17
N GLY A 100 20.38 7.02 45.84
CA GLY A 100 20.22 5.93 46.80
C GLY A 100 21.52 5.56 47.47
N ASP A 101 22.58 5.37 46.69
CA ASP A 101 23.92 5.07 47.18
C ASP A 101 24.45 6.18 48.08
N GLU A 102 24.31 7.45 47.67
CA GLU A 102 24.67 8.62 48.48
C GLU A 102 23.89 8.66 49.80
N TYR A 103 22.56 8.48 49.74
CA TYR A 103 21.71 8.45 50.93
C TYR A 103 22.10 7.33 51.89
N PHE A 104 22.43 6.14 51.38
CA PHE A 104 22.87 5.02 52.20
C PHE A 104 24.25 5.26 52.81
N ASP A 105 25.21 5.81 52.06
CA ASP A 105 26.53 6.14 52.59
C ASP A 105 26.46 7.19 53.71
N GLU A 106 25.61 8.21 53.58
CA GLU A 106 25.41 9.23 54.62
C GLU A 106 24.63 8.70 55.83
N THR A 107 23.56 7.92 55.60
CA THR A 107 22.62 7.51 56.65
C THR A 107 23.07 6.25 57.40
N ILE A 108 23.68 5.28 56.71
CA ILE A 108 24.05 3.97 57.30
C ILE A 108 25.48 3.99 57.88
N ARG A 109 26.43 4.76 57.33
CA ARG A 109 27.80 4.79 57.87
C ARG A 109 27.93 5.53 59.20
N LEU A 110 27.09 6.54 59.44
CA LEU A 110 27.20 7.42 60.62
C LEU A 110 26.44 6.88 61.85
N GLY A 111 25.37 6.12 61.66
CA GLY A 111 24.49 5.65 62.73
C GLY A 111 24.45 4.13 62.83
N ARG A 112 25.28 3.54 63.72
CA ARG A 112 25.11 2.15 64.18
C ARG A 112 23.67 1.93 64.67
N VAL A 113 22.80 1.36 63.83
CA VAL A 113 21.59 0.58 64.14
C VAL A 113 20.44 1.31 64.89
N PHE A 114 20.68 2.35 65.70
CA PHE A 114 19.66 2.98 66.56
C PHE A 114 18.72 3.95 65.84
N ASP A 115 19.12 4.57 64.72
CA ASP A 115 18.23 5.44 63.93
C ASP A 115 17.21 4.67 63.09
N LEU A 116 17.43 3.37 62.87
CA LEU A 116 16.48 2.47 62.18
C LEU A 116 15.18 2.27 62.98
N LEU A 117 15.15 2.60 64.27
CA LEU A 117 13.93 2.62 65.09
C LEU A 117 12.96 3.74 64.68
N LYS A 118 13.40 4.73 63.88
CA LYS A 118 12.54 5.77 63.28
C LYS A 118 12.27 5.46 61.80
N SER A 119 11.78 4.26 61.53
CA SER A 119 11.50 3.74 60.18
C SER A 119 10.65 4.69 59.34
N GLU A 120 9.70 5.38 59.95
CA GLU A 120 8.80 6.31 59.26
C GLU A 120 9.52 7.58 58.76
N LYS A 121 10.45 8.12 59.54
CA LYS A 121 11.28 9.26 59.12
C LYS A 121 12.24 8.88 58.00
N ILE A 122 12.90 7.73 58.12
CA ILE A 122 13.81 7.20 57.09
C ILE A 122 13.04 6.96 55.78
N LYS A 123 11.83 6.39 55.86
CA LYS A 123 10.99 6.16 54.68
C LYS A 123 10.60 7.47 53.98
N LEU A 124 10.19 8.48 54.76
CA LEU A 124 9.83 9.80 54.21
C LEU A 124 11.03 10.47 53.55
N ASP A 125 12.19 10.49 54.23
CA ASP A 125 13.42 11.08 53.72
C ASP A 125 13.90 10.35 52.46
N PHE A 126 13.80 9.02 52.42
CA PHE A 126 14.13 8.22 51.24
C PHE A 126 13.19 8.52 50.06
N GLN A 127 11.88 8.61 50.30
CA GLN A 127 10.92 9.01 49.27
C GLN A 127 11.23 10.40 48.71
N GLN A 128 11.59 11.36 49.55
CA GLN A 128 11.88 12.71 49.08
C GLN A 128 13.26 12.83 48.39
N LYS A 129 14.30 12.22 48.95
CA LYS A 129 15.69 12.39 48.49
C LYS A 129 16.11 11.42 47.39
N VAL A 130 15.64 10.17 47.46
CA VAL A 130 16.06 9.11 46.53
C VAL A 130 15.04 8.97 45.41
N VAL A 131 13.78 8.66 45.76
CA VAL A 131 12.70 8.51 44.78
C VAL A 131 12.41 9.86 44.12
N GLY A 132 12.21 10.91 44.93
CA GLY A 132 12.04 12.28 44.45
C GLY A 132 11.01 12.39 43.34
N ASP A 133 11.44 12.89 42.20
CA ASP A 133 10.66 13.08 40.98
C ASP A 133 10.87 11.98 39.92
N THR A 134 11.52 10.86 40.27
CA THR A 134 11.85 9.77 39.34
C THR A 134 10.61 9.21 38.65
N GLU A 135 9.53 8.94 39.41
CA GLU A 135 8.27 8.43 38.86
C GLU A 135 7.71 9.39 37.82
N LYS A 136 7.62 10.68 38.16
CA LYS A 136 7.15 11.74 37.26
C LYS A 136 7.99 11.86 35.99
N GLN A 137 9.32 11.76 36.09
CA GLN A 137 10.21 11.82 34.93
C GLN A 137 10.06 10.59 34.02
N ILE A 138 9.80 9.41 34.59
CA ILE A 138 9.52 8.20 33.81
C ILE A 138 8.18 8.36 33.09
N ASP A 139 7.13 8.78 33.80
CA ASP A 139 5.80 9.02 33.21
C ASP A 139 5.87 10.03 32.07
N GLU A 140 6.55 11.18 32.27
CA GLU A 140 6.76 12.16 31.20
C GLU A 140 7.51 11.57 30.00
N THR A 141 8.47 10.68 30.22
CA THR A 141 9.22 10.04 29.13
C THR A 141 8.35 9.03 28.36
N VAL A 142 7.41 8.38 29.03
CA VAL A 142 6.45 7.44 28.41
C VAL A 142 5.37 8.21 27.66
N ASP A 143 4.83 9.29 28.23
CA ASP A 143 3.85 10.15 27.59
C ASP A 143 4.43 10.78 26.31
N ASP A 144 5.67 11.30 26.37
CA ASP A 144 6.38 11.82 25.19
C ASP A 144 6.48 10.76 24.07
N LEU A 145 6.73 9.49 24.42
CA LEU A 145 6.80 8.39 23.47
C LEU A 145 5.43 8.08 22.87
N ILE A 146 4.38 8.02 23.70
CA ILE A 146 3.00 7.77 23.24
C ILE A 146 2.57 8.86 22.27
N ASP A 147 2.79 10.13 22.61
CA ASP A 147 2.44 11.27 21.75
C ASP A 147 3.15 11.19 20.41
N TRP A 148 4.45 10.89 20.41
CA TRP A 148 5.21 10.69 19.18
C TRP A 148 4.69 9.50 18.35
N MET A 149 4.40 8.37 19.00
CA MET A 149 3.87 7.17 18.34
C MET A 149 2.53 7.44 17.66
N VAL A 150 1.62 8.16 18.33
CA VAL A 150 0.32 8.52 17.77
C VAL A 150 0.49 9.47 16.57
N GLU A 151 1.38 10.47 16.68
CA GLU A 151 1.65 11.36 15.55
C GLU A 151 2.22 10.60 14.34
N GLN A 152 3.13 9.66 14.59
CA GLN A 152 3.75 8.87 13.54
C GLN A 152 2.78 7.87 12.89
N ASP A 153 1.92 7.24 13.68
CA ASP A 153 0.85 6.36 13.17
C ASP A 153 -0.12 7.15 12.28
N LEU A 154 -0.57 8.33 12.73
CA LEU A 154 -1.45 9.20 11.94
C LEU A 154 -0.80 9.63 10.61
N ARG A 155 0.48 10.02 10.63
CA ARG A 155 1.23 10.38 9.41
C ARG A 155 1.31 9.21 8.43
N THR A 156 1.61 8.01 8.93
CA THR A 156 1.73 6.79 8.12
C THR A 156 0.38 6.41 7.52
N TRP A 157 -0.69 6.44 8.32
CA TRP A 157 -2.06 6.19 7.87
C TRP A 157 -2.50 7.15 6.77
N GLN A 158 -2.20 8.44 6.91
CA GLN A 158 -2.52 9.44 5.88
C GLN A 158 -1.78 9.14 4.57
N ALA A 159 -0.48 8.83 4.64
CA ALA A 159 0.30 8.49 3.44
C ALA A 159 -0.24 7.26 2.71
N ILE A 160 -0.57 6.19 3.44
CA ILE A 160 -1.15 4.97 2.86
C ILE A 160 -2.54 5.24 2.27
N THR A 161 -3.38 5.99 2.99
CA THR A 161 -4.75 6.32 2.55
C THR A 161 -4.72 7.16 1.28
N ASP A 162 -3.84 8.15 1.20
CA ASP A 162 -3.65 8.97 -0.02
C ASP A 162 -3.31 8.10 -1.23
N HIS A 163 -2.49 7.06 -1.05
CA HIS A 163 -2.17 6.11 -2.12
C HIS A 163 -3.38 5.25 -2.51
N VAL A 164 -4.16 4.76 -1.55
CA VAL A 164 -5.36 3.93 -1.81
C VAL A 164 -6.48 4.76 -2.45
N ASP A 165 -6.70 5.99 -2.01
CA ASP A 165 -7.77 6.85 -2.52
C ASP A 165 -7.49 7.33 -3.95
N ARG A 166 -6.24 7.70 -4.27
CA ARG A 166 -5.83 7.98 -5.66
C ARG A 166 -6.12 6.78 -6.57
N ARG A 167 -5.92 5.57 -6.07
CA ARG A 167 -6.19 4.32 -6.82
C ARG A 167 -7.67 4.08 -7.02
N ARG A 168 -8.50 4.38 -6.02
CA ARG A 168 -9.96 4.32 -6.16
C ARG A 168 -10.46 5.29 -7.22
N LEU A 169 -10.00 6.54 -7.21
CA LEU A 169 -10.38 7.54 -8.20
C LEU A 169 -10.04 7.10 -9.63
N SER A 170 -8.85 6.55 -9.85
CA SER A 170 -8.47 5.98 -11.16
C SER A 170 -9.36 4.82 -11.61
N ALA A 171 -9.91 4.04 -10.68
CA ALA A 171 -10.84 2.95 -11.00
C ALA A 171 -12.22 3.46 -11.45
N TYR A 172 -12.64 4.64 -10.96
CA TYR A 172 -13.93 5.26 -11.31
C TYR A 172 -13.88 6.04 -12.63
N GLU A 173 -12.78 6.71 -12.96
CA GLU A 173 -12.64 7.40 -14.26
C GLU A 173 -12.69 6.41 -15.44
N ASP A 174 -12.19 5.19 -15.23
CA ASP A 174 -12.18 4.11 -16.22
C ASP A 174 -13.55 3.38 -16.34
N GLU A 175 -14.55 3.78 -15.53
CA GLU A 175 -15.91 3.23 -15.52
C GLU A 175 -16.78 3.75 -16.69
N MET A 176 -16.37 4.86 -17.33
CA MET A 176 -17.12 5.49 -18.43
C MET A 176 -16.84 4.90 -19.84
N ILE A 177 -15.97 3.89 -19.97
CA ILE A 177 -15.65 3.27 -21.27
C ILE A 177 -16.13 1.81 -21.30
N GLY A 178 -17.04 1.52 -22.24
CA GLY A 178 -17.82 0.29 -22.32
C GLY A 178 -17.04 -1.02 -22.59
N GLU A 179 -17.60 -2.08 -22.00
CA GLU A 179 -17.49 -3.53 -22.30
C GLU A 179 -16.26 -4.39 -21.87
N ILE A 180 -16.58 -5.68 -21.59
CA ILE A 180 -15.79 -6.91 -21.33
C ILE A 180 -15.04 -7.06 -19.99
N SER A 181 -14.68 -5.99 -19.28
CA SER A 181 -13.83 -6.05 -18.08
C SER A 181 -14.55 -6.01 -16.71
N GLY A 182 -15.79 -6.51 -16.63
CA GLY A 182 -16.58 -6.49 -15.38
C GLY A 182 -15.93 -7.24 -14.21
N GLN A 183 -15.52 -8.50 -14.41
CA GLN A 183 -14.99 -9.37 -13.35
C GLN A 183 -13.67 -8.83 -12.76
N PHE A 184 -12.69 -8.49 -13.60
CA PHE A 184 -11.40 -7.96 -13.15
C PHE A 184 -11.55 -6.68 -12.32
N ARG A 185 -12.45 -5.77 -12.73
CA ARG A 185 -12.72 -4.53 -12.00
C ARG A 185 -13.43 -4.78 -10.67
N TYR A 186 -14.40 -5.71 -10.67
CA TYR A 186 -15.09 -6.13 -9.44
C TYR A 186 -14.12 -6.73 -8.43
N ASP A 187 -13.27 -7.68 -8.86
CA ASP A 187 -12.28 -8.34 -8.01
C ASP A 187 -11.29 -7.31 -7.44
N ARG A 188 -10.78 -6.40 -8.29
CA ARG A 188 -9.88 -5.32 -7.86
C ARG A 188 -10.54 -4.37 -6.86
N ARG A 189 -11.79 -3.97 -7.11
CA ARG A 189 -12.55 -3.10 -6.20
C ARG A 189 -12.74 -3.76 -4.84
N ALA A 190 -13.11 -5.05 -4.82
CA ALA A 190 -13.25 -5.81 -3.58
C ALA A 190 -11.93 -5.84 -2.78
N LEU A 191 -10.79 -6.00 -3.46
CA LEU A 191 -9.47 -5.95 -2.82
C LEU A 191 -9.15 -4.54 -2.27
N LEU A 192 -9.41 -3.47 -3.03
CA LEU A 192 -9.20 -2.09 -2.58
C LEU A 192 -10.17 -1.69 -1.45
N GLU A 193 -11.35 -2.28 -1.38
CA GLU A 193 -12.30 -2.10 -0.27
C GLU A 193 -11.91 -2.92 0.96
N ALA A 194 -11.23 -4.06 0.79
CA ALA A 194 -10.73 -4.86 1.91
C ALA A 194 -9.52 -4.20 2.59
N VAL A 195 -8.63 -3.57 1.83
CA VAL A 195 -7.42 -2.93 2.37
C VAL A 195 -7.73 -1.60 3.09
N SER A 196 -8.82 -0.92 2.75
CA SER A 196 -9.16 0.37 3.38
C SER A 196 -9.94 0.26 4.68
N ARG A 197 -10.27 -0.95 5.14
CA ARG A 197 -11.26 -1.21 6.18
C ARG A 197 -10.58 -1.78 7.40
#